data_AF-A0A5C7P6F0-F1
#
_entry.id   AF-A0A5C7P6F0-F1
#
_cell.length_a   1.000
_cell.length_b   1.000
_cell.length_c   1.000
_cell.angle_alpha   90.00
_cell.angle_beta   90.00
_cell.angle_gamma   90.00
#
_symmetry.space_group_name_H-M   'P 1'
#
loop_
_entity.id
_entity.type
_entity.pdbx_description
1 polymer ?
#
loop_
_entity_poly.entity_id
_entity_poly.type
_entity_poly.pdbx_seq_one_letter_code
_entity_poly.pdbx_strand_id
1 'polypeptide(L)'
;MNNAFTYGPWGIEIGRDTLWVGPMRPHTELARQLGRTAKCDEIVASFEHGEDYTQEHNRVAMANARLVAAAPEMLAALEMTITEDDYANTIGGGLPGHVRAKIEQAIKKARGEQ
;
A
#
# COMPACT_ATOMS: atom_id res chain seq x y z
N MET A 1 -7.41 1.89 -23.18
CA MET A 1 -6.11 2.53 -22.90
C MET A 1 -5.80 2.27 -21.44
N ASN A 2 -4.71 1.59 -21.11
CA ASN A 2 -4.30 1.37 -19.72
C ASN A 2 -3.59 2.64 -19.22
N ASN A 3 -4.24 3.40 -18.36
CA ASN A 3 -3.65 4.58 -17.72
C ASN A 3 -3.13 4.17 -16.34
N ALA A 4 -1.82 3.98 -16.20
CA ALA A 4 -1.25 3.41 -14.99
C ALA A 4 0.19 3.83 -14.77
N PHE A 5 0.45 4.93 -14.04
CA PHE A 5 1.77 5.15 -13.40
C PHE A 5 1.63 6.01 -12.14
N THR A 6 1.84 5.39 -10.97
CA THR A 6 2.29 6.08 -9.76
C THR A 6 3.76 5.74 -9.56
N TYR A 7 4.61 6.76 -9.34
CA TYR A 7 6.02 6.55 -9.00
C TYR A 7 6.13 6.17 -7.51
N GLY A 8 6.51 4.93 -7.25
CA GLY A 8 6.74 4.31 -5.94
C GLY A 8 7.15 2.85 -6.14
N PRO A 9 7.51 2.08 -5.10
CA PRO A 9 7.80 0.65 -5.25
C PRO A 9 6.57 -0.17 -5.67
N TRP A 10 5.38 0.45 -5.74
CA TRP A 10 4.10 -0.15 -6.07
C TRP A 10 3.54 0.35 -7.42
N GLY A 11 3.07 -0.57 -8.25
CA GLY A 11 2.34 -0.31 -9.48
C GLY A 11 0.83 -0.46 -9.26
N ILE A 12 0.06 0.49 -9.80
CA ILE A 12 -1.41 0.42 -9.85
C ILE A 12 -1.81 0.45 -11.31
N GLU A 13 -2.53 -0.57 -11.78
CA GLU A 13 -2.97 -0.66 -13.17
C GLU A 13 -4.46 -0.91 -13.30
N ILE A 14 -5.08 -0.16 -14.20
CA ILE A 14 -6.47 -0.33 -14.58
C ILE A 14 -6.49 -1.05 -15.93
N GLY A 15 -6.97 -2.30 -15.90
CA GLY A 15 -7.32 -3.09 -17.08
C GLY A 15 -8.74 -2.81 -17.56
N ARG A 16 -9.25 -3.65 -18.47
CA ARG A 16 -10.64 -3.53 -18.94
C ARG A 16 -11.62 -3.81 -17.81
N ASP A 17 -11.38 -4.90 -17.08
CA ASP A 17 -12.31 -5.39 -16.06
C ASP A 17 -11.64 -5.63 -14.70
N THR A 18 -10.44 -5.07 -14.49
CA THR A 18 -9.65 -5.38 -13.29
C THR A 18 -8.74 -4.24 -12.90
N LEU A 19 -8.74 -3.91 -11.61
CA LEU A 19 -7.76 -3.04 -10.97
C LEU A 19 -6.70 -3.91 -10.29
N TRP A 20 -5.44 -3.71 -10.66
CA TRP A 20 -4.29 -4.44 -10.13
C TRP A 20 -3.42 -3.55 -9.24
N VAL A 21 -2.96 -4.11 -8.11
CA VAL A 21 -2.00 -3.49 -7.21
C VAL A 21 -0.92 -4.51 -6.85
N GLY A 22 0.35 -4.15 -7.03
CA GLY A 22 1.47 -5.01 -6.64
C GLY A 22 2.83 -4.30 -6.77
N PRO A 23 3.92 -4.93 -6.33
CA PRO A 23 5.25 -4.33 -6.39
C PRO A 23 5.71 -4.15 -7.84
N MET A 24 6.44 -3.07 -8.11
CA MET A 24 7.14 -2.83 -9.38
C MET A 24 8.40 -3.69 -9.40
N ARG A 25 8.71 -4.37 -10.53
CA ARG A 25 10.06 -4.94 -10.69
C ARG A 25 11.08 -3.79 -10.65
N PRO A 26 12.28 -4.01 -10.09
CA PRO A 26 13.43 -3.18 -10.46
C PRO A 26 13.51 -3.12 -11.98
N HIS A 27 13.95 -1.99 -12.56
CA HIS A 27 14.17 -1.86 -13.99
C HIS A 27 15.18 -2.92 -14.48
N THR A 28 14.68 -4.10 -14.83
CA THR A 28 15.46 -5.23 -15.34
C THR A 28 15.67 -5.07 -16.84
N GLU A 29 16.72 -5.69 -17.37
CA GLU A 29 16.99 -5.80 -18.82
C GLU A 29 15.73 -6.21 -19.61
N LEU A 30 14.92 -7.10 -19.02
CA LEU A 30 13.65 -7.59 -19.56
C LEU A 30 12.57 -6.49 -19.67
N ALA A 31 12.47 -5.60 -18.68
CA ALA A 31 11.58 -4.43 -18.76
C ALA A 31 12.00 -3.47 -19.88
N ARG A 32 13.32 -3.33 -20.09
CA ARG A 32 13.90 -2.51 -21.16
C ARG A 32 13.61 -3.09 -22.54
N GLN A 33 13.75 -4.41 -22.71
CA GLN A 33 13.47 -5.11 -23.97
C GLN A 33 11.98 -5.13 -24.34
N LEU A 34 11.09 -5.23 -23.35
CA LEU A 34 9.64 -5.29 -23.59
C LEU A 34 8.98 -3.91 -23.77
N GLY A 35 9.72 -2.81 -23.64
CA GLY A 35 9.18 -1.45 -23.71
C GLY A 35 8.09 -1.17 -22.67
N ARG A 36 8.05 -1.97 -21.61
CA ARG A 36 7.05 -1.94 -20.53
C ARG A 36 7.80 -2.10 -19.21
N THR A 37 7.44 -1.32 -18.20
CA THR A 37 7.80 -1.66 -16.80
C THR A 37 7.32 -3.08 -16.54
N ALA A 38 8.25 -4.02 -16.41
CA ALA A 38 7.92 -5.43 -16.25
C ALA A 38 7.16 -5.59 -14.92
N LYS A 39 5.91 -6.03 -15.02
CA LYS A 39 5.03 -6.27 -13.87
C LYS A 39 5.58 -7.44 -13.05
N CYS A 40 5.55 -7.37 -11.72
CA CYS A 40 5.77 -8.56 -10.91
C CYS A 40 4.58 -9.52 -11.09
N ASP A 41 4.85 -10.83 -11.07
CA ASP A 41 3.79 -11.85 -11.11
C ASP A 41 3.00 -11.91 -9.78
N GLU A 42 3.52 -11.24 -8.75
CA GLU A 42 2.94 -11.14 -7.42
C GLU A 42 1.84 -10.06 -7.39
N ILE A 43 0.59 -10.52 -7.36
CA ILE A 43 -0.59 -9.68 -7.20
C ILE A 43 -0.87 -9.53 -5.71
N VAL A 44 -0.75 -8.33 -5.16
CA VAL A 44 -1.09 -8.07 -3.75
C VAL A 44 -2.60 -7.84 -3.59
N ALA A 45 -3.21 -7.16 -4.56
CA ALA A 45 -4.65 -7.10 -4.65
C ALA A 45 -5.09 -6.98 -6.12
N SER A 46 -6.16 -7.70 -6.45
CA SER A 46 -6.89 -7.54 -7.70
C SER A 46 -8.37 -7.43 -7.40
N PHE A 47 -9.02 -6.45 -8.01
CA PHE A 47 -10.47 -6.29 -7.90
C PHE A 47 -11.07 -6.28 -9.30
N GLU A 48 -12.01 -7.20 -9.54
CA GLU A 48 -12.78 -7.18 -10.78
C GLU A 48 -13.74 -5.98 -10.76
N HIS A 49 -13.79 -5.25 -11.87
CA HIS A 49 -14.75 -4.19 -12.07
C HIS A 49 -15.45 -4.36 -13.43
N GLY A 50 -16.78 -4.45 -13.51
CA GLY A 50 -17.54 -4.56 -14.76
C GLY A 50 -17.86 -3.21 -15.41
N GLU A 51 -18.41 -3.26 -16.63
CA GLU A 51 -18.75 -2.07 -17.42
C GLU A 51 -19.84 -1.18 -16.78
N ASP A 52 -20.57 -1.69 -15.78
CA ASP A 52 -21.69 -1.01 -15.10
C ASP A 52 -21.27 -0.08 -13.94
N TYR A 53 -19.97 0.04 -13.64
CA TYR A 53 -19.53 0.84 -12.52
C TYR A 53 -19.65 2.35 -12.77
N THR A 54 -20.32 3.04 -11.86
CA THR A 54 -20.43 4.51 -11.88
C THR A 54 -19.04 5.14 -11.71
N GLN A 55 -18.87 6.39 -12.16
CA GLN A 55 -17.63 7.14 -11.93
C GLN A 55 -17.23 7.18 -10.44
N GLU A 56 -18.22 7.24 -9.54
CA GLU A 56 -17.97 7.23 -8.10
C GLU A 56 -17.39 5.90 -7.62
N HIS A 57 -17.90 4.78 -8.15
CA HIS A 57 -17.34 3.48 -7.81
C HIS A 57 -15.87 3.36 -8.24
N ASN A 58 -15.54 3.81 -9.45
CA ASN A 58 -14.17 3.81 -9.95
C ASN A 58 -13.25 4.70 -9.10
N ARG A 59 -13.76 5.85 -8.65
CA ARG A 59 -13.02 6.75 -7.74
C ARG A 59 -12.72 6.08 -6.40
N VAL A 60 -13.71 5.41 -5.80
CA VAL A 60 -13.54 4.67 -4.54
C VAL A 60 -12.57 3.51 -4.71
N ALA A 61 -12.69 2.73 -5.78
CA ALA A 61 -11.78 1.62 -6.08
C ALA A 61 -10.33 2.11 -6.23
N MET A 62 -10.10 3.20 -6.95
CA MET A 62 -8.77 3.80 -7.07
C MET A 62 -8.22 4.31 -5.73
N ALA A 63 -9.07 4.91 -4.88
CA ALA A 63 -8.66 5.35 -3.56
C ALA A 63 -8.22 4.16 -2.68
N ASN A 64 -9.00 3.08 -2.70
CA ASN A 64 -8.67 1.85 -1.98
C ASN A 64 -7.37 1.21 -2.49
N ALA A 65 -7.15 1.17 -3.80
CA ALA A 65 -5.90 0.66 -4.37
C ALA A 65 -4.68 1.45 -3.92
N ARG A 66 -4.77 2.80 -3.89
CA ARG A 66 -3.69 3.64 -3.36
C ARG A 66 -3.45 3.41 -1.88
N LEU A 67 -4.51 3.18 -1.10
CA LEU A 67 -4.40 2.87 0.32
C LEU A 67 -3.70 1.51 0.54
N VAL A 68 -4.07 0.48 -0.21
CA VAL A 68 -3.41 -0.84 -0.17
C VAL A 68 -1.94 -0.71 -0.57
N ALA A 69 -1.65 0.03 -1.62
CA ALA A 69 -0.27 0.27 -2.07
C ALA A 69 0.57 0.98 -1.00
N ALA A 70 0.00 1.90 -0.23
CA ALA A 70 0.71 2.61 0.82
C ALA A 70 0.75 1.87 2.17
N ALA A 71 0.02 0.76 2.31
CA ALA A 71 -0.13 0.07 3.59
C ALA A 71 1.21 -0.42 4.19
N PRO A 72 2.18 -0.93 3.42
CA PRO A 72 3.47 -1.36 3.96
C PRO A 72 4.29 -0.20 4.53
N GLU A 73 4.35 0.92 3.82
CA GLU A 73 5.01 2.14 4.29
C GLU A 73 4.30 2.73 5.52
N MET A 74 2.96 2.66 5.56
CA MET A 74 2.19 3.05 6.75
C MET A 74 2.50 2.15 7.95
N LEU A 75 2.62 0.84 7.77
CA LEU A 75 3.01 -0.09 8.83
C LEU A 75 4.41 0.24 9.37
N ALA A 76 5.38 0.43 8.48
CA ALA A 76 6.75 0.80 8.87
C ALA A 76 6.78 2.11 9.67
N ALA A 77 5.99 3.13 9.27
CA ALA A 77 5.89 4.38 10.00
C ALA A 77 5.30 4.21 11.41
N LEU A 78 4.31 3.32 11.59
CA LEU A 78 3.73 3.01 12.90
C LEU A 78 4.76 2.31 13.80
N GLU A 79 5.53 1.37 13.27
CA GLU A 79 6.60 0.67 14.00
C GLU A 79 7.72 1.63 14.44
N MET A 80 8.13 2.54 13.54
CA MET A 80 9.07 3.61 13.89
C MET A 80 8.51 4.51 15.00
N THR A 81 7.21 4.82 14.96
CA THR A 81 6.56 5.65 15.99
C THR A 81 6.66 5.01 17.37
N ILE A 82 6.44 3.69 17.49
CA ILE A 82 6.60 2.97 18.77
C ILE A 82 8.06 2.99 19.24
N THR A 83 9.00 2.80 18.31
CA THR A 83 10.44 2.82 18.62
C THR A 83 10.89 4.18 19.16
N GLU A 84 10.46 5.27 18.52
CA GLU A 84 10.75 6.64 18.97
C GLU A 84 10.02 6.98 20.28
N ASP A 85 8.79 6.48 20.46
CA ASP A 85 8.05 6.62 21.71
C ASP A 85 8.75 5.91 22.88
N ASP A 86 9.30 4.71 22.66
CA ASP A 86 10.09 3.99 23.67
C ASP A 86 11.30 4.81 24.12
N TYR A 87 12.02 5.41 23.17
CA TYR A 87 13.14 6.31 23.47
C TYR A 87 12.67 7.54 24.25
N ALA A 88 11.60 8.20 23.81
CA ALA A 88 11.05 9.38 24.46
C ALA A 88 10.62 9.10 25.91
N ASN A 89 10.04 7.92 26.19
CA ASN A 89 9.66 7.51 27.54
C ASN A 89 10.88 7.42 28.49
N THR A 90 12.08 7.07 28.00
CA THR A 90 13.28 6.98 28.84
C THR A 90 13.73 8.33 29.43
N ILE A 91 13.37 9.44 28.77
CA ILE A 91 13.71 10.80 29.18
C ILE A 91 12.52 11.56 29.77
N GLY A 92 11.43 10.86 30.13
CA GLY A 92 10.22 11.44 30.69
C GLY A 92 9.30 12.13 29.67
N GLY A 93 9.52 11.90 28.38
CA GLY A 93 8.59 12.24 27.30
C GLY A 93 7.67 11.05 26.96
N GLY A 94 7.01 11.12 25.80
CA GLY A 94 6.24 10.01 25.25
C GLY A 94 4.78 10.34 24.94
N LEU A 95 4.16 9.44 24.19
CA LEU A 95 2.77 9.47 23.81
C LEU A 95 1.88 9.14 25.01
N PRO A 96 0.68 9.73 25.10
CA PRO A 96 -0.33 9.27 26.05
C PRO A 96 -0.61 7.77 25.85
N GLY A 97 -0.70 7.00 26.94
CA GLY A 97 -0.83 5.53 26.86
C GLY A 97 -2.00 5.03 25.99
N HIS A 98 -3.10 5.77 25.91
CA HIS A 98 -4.23 5.42 25.04
C HIS A 98 -3.94 5.63 23.54
N VAL A 99 -3.05 6.56 23.17
CA VAL A 99 -2.59 6.74 21.80
C VAL A 99 -1.67 5.60 21.42
N ARG A 100 -0.71 5.29 22.29
CA ARG A 100 0.21 4.16 22.10
C ARG A 100 -0.53 2.84 21.92
N ALA A 101 -1.50 2.54 22.78
CA ALA A 101 -2.29 1.32 22.70
C ALA A 101 -3.03 1.19 21.35
N LYS A 102 -3.52 2.29 20.77
CA LYS A 102 -4.15 2.27 19.44
C LYS A 102 -3.15 1.96 18.33
N ILE A 103 -1.93 2.49 18.40
CA ILE A 103 -0.87 2.21 17.42
C ILE A 103 -0.45 0.74 17.51
N GLU A 104 -0.23 0.22 18.72
CA GLU A 104 0.11 -1.18 18.94
C GLU A 104 -0.99 -2.13 18.43
N GLN A 105 -2.27 -1.80 18.66
CA GLN A 105 -3.39 -2.56 18.11
C GLN A 105 -3.42 -2.53 16.57
N ALA A 106 -3.14 -1.38 15.96
CA ALA A 106 -3.06 -1.27 14.51
C ALA A 106 -1.94 -2.12 13.91
N ILE A 107 -0.75 -2.12 14.54
CA ILE A 107 0.39 -2.96 14.14
C ILE A 107 0.04 -4.44 14.27
N LYS A 108 -0.49 -4.87 15.42
CA LYS A 108 -0.93 -6.27 15.64
C LYS A 108 -1.93 -6.71 14.58
N LYS A 109 -2.95 -5.89 14.33
CA LYS A 109 -3.95 -6.16 13.29
C LYS A 109 -3.32 -6.28 11.90
N ALA A 110 -2.38 -5.40 11.55
CA ALA A 110 -1.69 -5.42 10.26
C ALA A 110 -0.80 -6.68 10.08
N ARG A 111 -0.24 -7.21 11.17
CA ARG A 111 0.56 -8.44 11.19
C ARG A 111 -0.27 -9.73 11.31
N GLY A 112 -1.58 -9.62 11.53
CA GLY A 112 -2.45 -10.77 11.79
C GLY A 112 -2.30 -11.37 13.20
N GLU A 113 -1.75 -10.61 14.14
CA GLU A 113 -1.61 -10.99 15.55
C GLU A 113 -2.93 -10.69 16.29
N GLN A 114 -3.39 -11.63 17.14
CA GLN A 114 -4.59 -11.48 17.98
C GLN A 114 -4.27 -10.83 19.34
#